data_AF-A0A0Q3KPW6-F1
#
_entry.id   AF-A0A0Q3KPW6-F1
#
_cell.length_a   1.000
_cell.length_b   1.000
_cell.length_c   1.000
_cell.angle_alpha   90.00
_cell.angle_beta   90.00
_cell.angle_gamma   90.00
#
_symmetry.space_group_name_H-M   'P 1'
#
loop_
_entity.id
_entity.type
_entity.pdbx_description
1 polymer ?
#
loop_
_entity_poly.entity_id
_entity_poly.type
_entity_poly.pdbx_seq_one_letter_code
_entity_poly.pdbx_strand_id
1 'polypeptide(L)'
;MIYHLYFDELDHDLLTSTTANLPISSHRFFQSSDGEIKQYFEVDTRVLYQELIDYQFQNIILFISSILENLVYLSETLVKKVSIHTKKNKPQSITMENFIELLGYLQRLKYRIYTDPISSCLQTHTIFLTRYLPTISIFRNRFIHGYAKNLFSDGYEYKISNVELPLTSASPDLSVSEFTKNIIENLKRLIPEFFTAITTKINASTDLPA
;
A
#
# COMPACT_ATOMS: atom_id res chain seq x y z
N MET A 1 3.70 8.39 -12.26
CA MET A 1 3.14 7.02 -12.31
C MET A 1 1.65 7.11 -12.55
N ILE A 2 1.22 6.84 -13.78
CA ILE A 2 -0.20 6.61 -14.08
C ILE A 2 -0.43 5.15 -13.70
N TYR A 3 -1.03 4.94 -12.54
CA TYR A 3 -1.64 3.65 -12.22
C TYR A 3 -2.85 3.53 -13.14
N HIS A 4 -2.72 2.81 -14.25
CA HIS A 4 -3.90 2.28 -14.90
C HIS A 4 -4.47 1.26 -13.92
N LEU A 5 -5.51 1.66 -13.18
CA LEU A 5 -6.51 0.69 -12.76
C LEU A 5 -6.90 0.01 -14.07
N TYR A 6 -6.63 -1.28 -14.21
CA TYR A 6 -6.81 -1.99 -15.48
C TYR A 6 -8.26 -1.92 -15.99
N PHE A 7 -9.18 -1.45 -15.14
CA PHE A 7 -10.44 -0.84 -15.49
C PHE A 7 -10.56 0.47 -14.71
N ASP A 8 -10.41 1.62 -15.38
CA ASP A 8 -10.74 2.93 -14.80
C ASP A 8 -12.23 3.00 -14.40
N GLU A 9 -13.04 2.04 -14.88
CA GLU A 9 -14.41 1.78 -14.48
C GLU A 9 -14.56 0.26 -14.23
N LEU A 10 -14.22 -0.20 -13.02
CA LEU A 10 -14.57 -1.57 -12.60
C LEU A 10 -16.08 -1.72 -12.69
N ASP A 11 -16.56 -2.64 -13.52
CA ASP A 11 -17.97 -2.99 -13.59
C ASP A 11 -18.32 -3.83 -12.36
N HIS A 12 -18.68 -3.13 -11.29
CA HIS A 12 -19.06 -3.73 -10.01
C HIS A 12 -20.27 -4.65 -10.14
N ASP A 13 -21.11 -4.48 -11.17
CA ASP A 13 -22.29 -5.30 -11.38
C ASP A 13 -21.90 -6.73 -11.81
N LEU A 14 -20.76 -6.89 -12.49
CA LEU A 14 -20.25 -8.21 -12.90
C LEU A 14 -19.81 -9.11 -11.74
N LEU A 15 -19.33 -8.50 -10.66
CA LEU A 15 -18.91 -9.23 -9.47
C LEU A 15 -20.04 -9.47 -8.47
N THR A 16 -21.20 -8.85 -8.67
CA THR A 16 -22.28 -8.80 -7.68
C THR A 16 -23.55 -9.49 -8.19
N SER A 17 -24.00 -9.24 -9.43
CA SER A 17 -25.34 -9.67 -9.86
C SER A 17 -25.53 -10.00 -11.35
N THR A 18 -24.84 -9.34 -12.29
CA THR A 18 -25.11 -9.50 -13.74
C THR A 18 -23.93 -10.11 -14.50
N THR A 19 -24.19 -10.77 -15.63
CA THR A 19 -23.16 -11.16 -16.61
C THR A 19 -23.38 -10.50 -17.96
N ALA A 20 -24.35 -9.58 -18.06
CA ALA A 20 -24.77 -8.95 -19.32
C ALA A 20 -23.66 -8.12 -19.97
N ASN A 21 -22.68 -7.67 -19.18
CA ASN A 21 -21.56 -6.86 -19.64
C ASN A 21 -20.31 -7.71 -19.97
N LEU A 22 -20.40 -9.04 -19.92
CA LEU A 22 -19.40 -9.94 -20.49
C LEU A 22 -19.71 -10.17 -21.98
N PRO A 23 -18.68 -10.31 -22.82
CA PRO A 23 -17.26 -10.25 -22.49
C PRO A 23 -16.74 -8.82 -22.30
N ILE A 24 -15.86 -8.61 -21.31
CA ILE A 24 -15.10 -7.36 -21.23
C ILE A 24 -13.84 -7.50 -22.08
N SER A 25 -13.70 -6.64 -23.06
CA SER A 25 -12.49 -6.53 -23.87
C SER A 25 -11.68 -5.30 -23.51
N SER A 26 -10.36 -5.43 -23.49
CA SER A 26 -9.46 -4.30 -23.25
C SER A 26 -8.15 -4.46 -24.02
N HIS A 27 -7.54 -3.32 -24.32
CA HIS A 27 -6.31 -3.23 -25.09
C HIS A 27 -5.17 -2.82 -24.16
N ARG A 28 -4.07 -3.56 -24.17
CA ARG A 28 -2.81 -3.17 -23.54
C ARG A 28 -1.84 -2.68 -24.58
N PHE A 29 -1.15 -1.60 -24.25
CA PHE A 29 -0.05 -1.09 -25.04
C PHE A 29 1.24 -1.29 -24.23
N PHE A 30 2.18 -2.04 -24.80
CA PHE A 30 3.51 -2.20 -24.24
C PHE A 30 4.49 -1.42 -25.09
N GLN A 31 5.30 -0.56 -24.47
CA GLN A 31 6.44 0.03 -25.16
C GLN A 31 7.59 -0.98 -25.16
N SER A 32 8.00 -1.41 -26.35
CA SER A 32 9.20 -2.20 -26.59
C SER A 32 10.24 -1.36 -27.32
N SER A 33 11.51 -1.79 -27.32
CA SER A 33 12.59 -1.13 -28.07
C SER A 33 12.29 -0.99 -29.57
N ASP A 34 11.43 -1.87 -30.10
CA ASP A 34 11.13 -1.99 -31.53
C ASP A 34 9.76 -1.39 -31.92
N GLY A 35 9.06 -0.76 -30.97
CA GLY A 35 7.75 -0.13 -31.19
C GLY A 35 6.72 -0.40 -30.09
N GLU A 36 5.49 0.06 -30.32
CA GLU A 36 4.37 -0.20 -29.41
C GLU A 36 3.66 -1.52 -29.78
N ILE A 37 3.66 -2.47 -28.85
CA ILE A 37 2.96 -3.75 -29.00
C ILE A 37 1.55 -3.59 -28.42
N LYS A 38 0.53 -3.71 -29.27
CA LYS A 38 -0.87 -3.74 -28.87
C LYS A 38 -1.32 -5.18 -28.61
N GLN A 39 -1.66 -5.50 -27.37
CA GLN A 39 -2.22 -6.79 -26.97
C GLN A 39 -3.71 -6.64 -26.68
N TYR A 40 -4.55 -7.45 -27.34
CA TYR A 40 -5.96 -7.57 -27.03
C TYR A 40 -6.16 -8.68 -26.00
N PHE A 41 -6.97 -8.43 -24.97
CA PHE A 41 -7.42 -9.47 -24.05
C PHE A 41 -8.91 -9.34 -23.80
N GLU A 42 -9.56 -10.48 -23.62
CA GLU A 42 -10.99 -10.60 -23.42
C GLU A 42 -11.26 -11.46 -22.18
N VAL A 43 -12.25 -11.06 -21.39
CA VAL A 43 -12.66 -11.75 -20.17
C VAL A 43 -14.11 -12.16 -20.34
N ASP A 44 -14.32 -13.46 -20.54
CA ASP A 44 -15.62 -14.01 -20.95
C ASP A 44 -16.42 -14.58 -19.77
N THR A 45 -15.77 -14.74 -18.61
CA THR A 45 -16.38 -15.37 -17.44
C THR A 45 -16.19 -14.53 -16.18
N ARG A 46 -17.20 -14.58 -15.30
CA ARG A 46 -17.15 -13.95 -13.97
C ARG A 46 -15.98 -14.46 -13.13
N VAL A 47 -15.62 -15.74 -13.26
CA VAL A 47 -14.49 -16.36 -12.54
C VAL A 47 -13.17 -15.71 -12.95
N LEU A 48 -12.92 -15.59 -14.26
CA LEU A 48 -11.72 -14.93 -14.77
C LEU A 48 -11.68 -13.44 -14.41
N TYR A 49 -12.82 -12.76 -14.43
CA TYR A 49 -12.92 -11.36 -14.00
C TYR A 49 -12.57 -11.19 -12.52
N GLN A 50 -13.06 -12.10 -11.68
CA GLN A 50 -12.73 -12.11 -10.26
C GLN A 50 -11.23 -12.38 -10.04
N GLU A 51 -10.65 -13.37 -10.71
CA GLU A 51 -9.21 -13.68 -10.61
C GLU A 51 -8.33 -12.49 -11.02
N LEU A 52 -8.75 -11.75 -12.04
CA LEU A 52 -8.06 -10.56 -12.49
C LEU A 52 -8.05 -9.45 -11.41
N ILE A 53 -9.18 -9.25 -10.73
CA ILE A 53 -9.30 -8.26 -9.64
C ILE A 53 -8.53 -8.72 -8.40
N ASP A 54 -8.63 -10.00 -8.03
CA ASP A 54 -7.85 -10.61 -6.95
C ASP A 54 -6.34 -10.38 -7.16
N TYR A 55 -5.85 -10.66 -8.37
CA TYR A 55 -4.46 -10.49 -8.74
C TYR A 55 -4.01 -9.02 -8.70
N GLN A 56 -4.85 -8.10 -9.18
CA GLN A 56 -4.56 -6.67 -9.13
C GLN A 56 -4.49 -6.15 -7.70
N PHE A 57 -5.45 -6.53 -6.86
CA PHE A 57 -5.44 -6.17 -5.45
C PHE A 57 -4.18 -6.68 -4.75
N GLN A 58 -3.78 -7.94 -5.01
CA GLN A 58 -2.53 -8.49 -4.50
C GLN A 58 -1.32 -7.64 -4.93
N ASN A 59 -1.20 -7.30 -6.21
CA ASN A 59 -0.10 -6.47 -6.71
C ASN A 59 -0.08 -5.09 -6.06
N ILE A 60 -1.25 -4.47 -5.88
CA ILE A 60 -1.37 -3.17 -5.20
C ILE A 60 -0.85 -3.27 -3.77
N ILE A 61 -1.28 -4.27 -2.98
CA ILE A 61 -0.80 -4.45 -1.60
C ILE A 61 0.71 -4.66 -1.55
N LEU A 62 1.25 -5.53 -2.40
CA LEU A 62 2.69 -5.81 -2.44
C LEU A 62 3.49 -4.58 -2.84
N PHE A 63 2.99 -3.82 -3.81
CA PHE A 63 3.61 -2.57 -4.24
C PHE A 63 3.61 -1.51 -3.13
N ILE A 64 2.47 -1.30 -2.45
CA ILE A 64 2.35 -0.36 -1.33
C ILE A 64 3.32 -0.74 -0.21
N SER A 65 3.38 -2.03 0.12
CA SER A 65 4.30 -2.54 1.14
C SER A 65 5.75 -2.25 0.78
N SER A 66 6.12 -2.49 -0.49
CA SER A 66 7.45 -2.16 -1.01
C SER A 66 7.77 -0.67 -0.95
N ILE A 67 6.83 0.22 -1.27
CA ILE A 67 7.03 1.68 -1.07
C ILE A 67 7.36 1.96 0.39
N LEU A 68 6.52 1.49 1.32
CA LEU A 68 6.68 1.79 2.73
C LEU A 68 8.00 1.24 3.27
N GLU A 69 8.40 0.04 2.85
CA GLU A 69 9.70 -0.54 3.17
C GLU A 69 10.86 0.32 2.65
N ASN A 70 10.77 0.79 1.40
CA ASN A 70 11.79 1.65 0.79
C ASN A 70 11.89 3.03 1.45
N LEU A 71 10.75 3.63 1.86
CA LEU A 71 10.75 4.91 2.58
C LEU A 71 11.49 4.79 3.92
N VAL A 72 11.22 3.70 4.65
CA VAL A 72 11.93 3.41 5.91
C VAL A 72 13.41 3.21 5.67
N TYR A 73 13.78 2.33 4.72
CA TYR A 73 15.18 2.06 4.39
C TYR A 73 15.95 3.33 4.01
N LEU A 74 15.32 4.21 3.22
CA LEU A 74 15.87 5.51 2.86
C LEU A 74 16.10 6.37 4.10
N SER A 75 15.13 6.43 5.01
CA SER A 75 15.28 7.17 6.26
C SER A 75 16.38 6.59 7.15
N GLU A 76 16.51 5.28 7.27
CA GLU A 76 17.56 4.64 8.08
C GLU A 76 18.95 4.95 7.52
N THR A 77 19.10 4.79 6.20
CA THR A 77 20.36 4.97 5.49
C THR A 77 20.85 6.42 5.56
N LEU A 78 19.95 7.38 5.33
CA LEU A 78 20.34 8.78 5.18
C LEU A 78 20.36 9.55 6.50
N VAL A 79 19.53 9.18 7.47
CA VAL A 79 19.46 9.89 8.77
C VAL A 79 20.37 9.26 9.82
N LYS A 80 20.83 8.01 9.62
CA LYS A 80 21.82 7.25 10.42
C LYS A 80 21.57 7.18 11.94
N LYS A 81 20.43 7.65 12.43
CA LYS A 81 20.06 7.73 13.87
C LYS A 81 18.91 6.79 14.26
N VAL A 82 18.38 6.02 13.31
CA VAL A 82 17.33 5.02 13.54
C VAL A 82 17.69 3.79 12.73
N SER A 83 17.98 2.68 13.40
CA SER A 83 18.23 1.38 12.77
C SER A 83 17.27 0.37 13.36
N ILE A 84 16.32 -0.09 12.56
CA ILE A 84 15.38 -1.14 12.90
C ILE A 84 16.10 -2.47 12.76
N HIS A 85 16.58 -2.98 13.89
CA HIS A 85 17.00 -4.38 13.97
C HIS A 85 15.75 -5.21 14.25
N THR A 86 15.19 -5.83 13.22
CA THR A 86 14.10 -6.80 13.42
C THR A 86 14.60 -7.94 14.30
N LYS A 87 13.87 -8.23 15.39
CA LYS A 87 14.17 -9.41 16.20
C LYS A 87 13.98 -10.65 15.33
N LYS A 88 14.93 -11.60 15.36
CA LYS A 88 14.96 -12.84 14.54
C LYS A 88 13.66 -13.67 14.52
N ASN A 89 12.72 -13.44 15.46
CA ASN A 89 11.52 -14.26 15.67
C ASN A 89 10.18 -13.50 15.58
N LYS A 90 10.15 -12.24 15.12
CA LYS A 90 8.86 -11.57 14.83
C LYS A 90 8.49 -11.82 13.36
N PRO A 91 7.20 -12.03 13.02
CA PRO A 91 6.77 -11.98 11.62
C PRO A 91 7.26 -10.66 11.01
N GLN A 92 7.66 -10.69 9.73
CA GLN A 92 8.10 -9.49 9.02
C GLN A 92 6.90 -8.54 8.91
N SER A 93 6.66 -7.72 9.94
CA SER A 93 5.79 -6.57 9.81
C SER A 93 6.39 -5.62 8.81
N ILE A 94 5.53 -4.87 8.10
CA ILE A 94 5.99 -3.77 7.26
C ILE A 94 6.88 -2.88 8.14
N THR A 95 8.10 -2.62 7.67
CA THR A 95 9.14 -1.96 8.47
C THR A 95 8.69 -0.59 8.99
N MET A 96 7.70 0.03 8.35
CA MET A 96 7.09 1.29 8.77
C MET A 96 6.42 1.22 10.15
N GLU A 97 5.77 0.11 10.52
CA GLU A 97 5.17 -0.04 11.86
C GLU A 97 6.27 0.00 12.94
N ASN A 98 7.32 -0.79 12.73
CA ASN A 98 8.46 -0.83 13.64
C ASN A 98 9.20 0.51 13.67
N PHE A 99 9.28 1.20 12.54
CA PHE A 99 9.90 2.52 12.44
C PHE A 99 9.17 3.54 13.31
N ILE A 100 7.84 3.60 13.22
CA ILE A 100 7.00 4.51 14.01
C ILE A 100 7.14 4.20 15.51
N GLU A 101 7.10 2.91 15.88
CA GLU A 101 7.23 2.49 17.28
C GLU A 101 8.61 2.90 17.85
N LEU A 102 9.69 2.61 17.11
CA LEU A 102 11.05 2.94 17.51
C LEU A 102 11.27 4.45 17.63
N LEU A 103 10.72 5.22 16.69
CA LEU A 103 10.76 6.68 16.73
C LEU A 103 10.06 7.20 17.99
N GLY A 104 8.90 6.64 18.34
CA GLY A 104 8.18 6.97 19.57
C GLY A 104 8.99 6.70 20.84
N TYR A 105 9.72 5.57 20.90
CA TYR A 105 10.62 5.30 22.03
C TYR A 105 11.76 6.32 22.12
N LEU A 106 12.41 6.64 21.00
CA LEU A 106 13.51 7.60 20.97
C LEU A 106 13.07 9.01 21.41
N GLN A 107 11.86 9.42 21.06
CA GLN A 107 11.27 10.69 21.52
C GLN A 107 10.99 10.67 23.03
N ARG A 108 10.37 9.60 23.54
CA ARG A 108 10.08 9.44 24.99
C ARG A 108 11.35 9.47 25.84
N LEU A 109 12.42 8.86 25.33
CA LEU A 109 13.74 8.84 25.96
C LEU A 109 14.55 10.12 25.73
N LYS A 110 13.99 11.12 25.02
CA LYS A 110 14.63 12.39 24.66
C LYS A 110 15.90 12.25 23.81
N TYR A 111 16.11 11.11 23.15
CA TYR A 111 17.17 10.93 22.15
C TYR A 111 16.84 11.61 20.82
N ARG A 112 15.57 11.94 20.58
CA ARG A 112 15.10 12.70 19.41
C ARG A 112 14.09 13.76 19.83
N ILE A 113 14.17 14.93 19.22
CA ILE A 113 13.25 16.06 19.50
C ILE A 113 11.94 15.82 18.78
N TYR A 114 10.81 16.12 19.42
CA TYR A 114 9.46 15.99 18.83
C TYR A 114 9.25 16.85 17.56
N THR A 115 10.01 17.95 17.41
CA THR A 115 9.98 18.83 16.23
C THR A 115 10.77 18.30 15.04
N ASP A 116 11.27 17.06 15.12
CA ASP A 116 11.97 16.42 14.04
C ASP A 116 11.08 16.29 12.78
N PRO A 117 11.55 16.73 11.59
CA PRO A 117 10.73 16.76 10.38
C PRO A 117 10.07 15.43 10.01
N ILE A 118 10.78 14.31 10.21
CA ILE A 118 10.26 12.96 9.92
C ILE A 118 9.17 12.58 10.91
N SER A 119 9.38 12.90 12.19
CA SER A 119 8.39 12.71 13.24
C SER A 119 7.11 13.49 12.97
N SER A 120 7.24 14.78 12.61
CA SER A 120 6.11 15.63 12.27
C SER A 120 5.35 15.11 11.06
N CYS A 121 6.06 14.67 10.01
CA CYS A 121 5.44 14.08 8.82
C CYS A 121 4.62 12.83 9.16
N LEU A 122 5.21 11.87 9.89
CA LEU A 122 4.49 10.67 10.31
C LEU A 122 3.29 11.01 11.20
N GLN A 123 3.41 12.04 12.03
CA GLN A 123 2.32 12.49 12.89
C GLN A 123 1.14 13.00 12.07
N THR A 124 1.38 13.80 11.02
CA THR A 124 0.35 14.27 10.07
C THR A 124 -0.37 13.10 9.40
N HIS A 125 0.34 12.02 9.09
CA HIS A 125 -0.22 10.83 8.44
C HIS A 125 -0.67 9.72 9.41
N THR A 126 -0.72 10.01 10.73
CA THR A 126 -1.03 8.98 11.74
C THR A 126 -2.37 8.30 11.50
N ILE A 127 -3.42 9.05 11.14
CA ILE A 127 -4.76 8.48 10.92
C ILE A 127 -4.75 7.46 9.78
N PHE A 128 -4.04 7.78 8.70
CA PHE A 128 -3.85 6.86 7.57
C PHE A 128 -3.05 5.61 8.00
N LEU A 129 -1.90 5.83 8.63
CA LEU A 129 -0.99 4.75 9.01
C LEU A 129 -1.65 3.81 10.03
N THR A 130 -2.32 4.31 11.06
CA THR A 130 -2.97 3.45 12.06
C THR A 130 -4.19 2.71 11.51
N ARG A 131 -4.90 3.30 10.52
CA ARG A 131 -6.11 2.70 9.95
C ARG A 131 -5.82 1.60 8.94
N TYR A 132 -4.82 1.77 8.09
CA TYR A 132 -4.61 0.90 6.93
C TYR A 132 -3.38 -0.01 7.05
N LEU A 133 -2.33 0.40 7.78
CA LEU A 133 -1.07 -0.34 7.83
C LEU A 133 -1.19 -1.77 8.39
N PRO A 134 -1.98 -2.04 9.45
CA PRO A 134 -2.17 -3.42 9.94
C PRO A 134 -2.73 -4.35 8.87
N THR A 135 -3.77 -3.88 8.16
CA THR A 135 -4.38 -4.61 7.06
C THR A 135 -3.36 -4.86 5.95
N ILE A 136 -2.64 -3.83 5.48
CA ILE A 136 -1.61 -3.99 4.44
C ILE A 136 -0.55 -5.02 4.87
N SER A 137 -0.12 -4.99 6.14
CA SER A 137 0.87 -5.90 6.74
C SER A 137 0.40 -7.37 6.72
N ILE A 138 -0.85 -7.65 7.12
CA ILE A 138 -1.46 -8.99 7.07
C ILE A 138 -1.52 -9.52 5.64
N PHE A 139 -2.07 -8.71 4.72
CA PHE A 139 -2.23 -9.12 3.34
C PHE A 139 -0.89 -9.35 2.65
N ARG A 140 0.10 -8.48 2.86
CA ARG A 140 1.47 -8.65 2.37
C ARG A 140 2.06 -9.99 2.83
N ASN A 141 1.97 -10.29 4.12
CA ASN A 141 2.51 -11.53 4.66
C ASN A 141 1.78 -12.76 4.12
N ARG A 142 0.45 -12.70 4.00
CA ARG A 142 -0.34 -13.79 3.39
C ARG A 142 0.06 -14.05 1.93
N PHE A 143 0.17 -12.99 1.13
CA PHE A 143 0.50 -13.09 -0.29
C PHE A 143 1.93 -13.60 -0.53
N ILE A 144 2.91 -13.16 0.26
CA ILE A 144 4.29 -13.66 0.18
C ILE A 144 4.37 -15.15 0.54
N HIS A 145 3.52 -15.63 1.43
CA HIS A 145 3.46 -17.03 1.84
C HIS A 145 2.48 -17.89 1.01
N GLY A 146 1.95 -17.36 -0.10
CA GLY A 146 1.13 -18.13 -1.04
C GLY A 146 -0.32 -18.39 -0.61
N TYR A 147 -0.85 -17.67 0.40
CA TYR A 147 -2.26 -17.78 0.79
C TYR A 147 -3.15 -16.98 -0.18
N ALA A 148 -4.11 -17.66 -0.80
CA ALA A 148 -4.62 -17.26 -2.10
C ALA A 148 -5.76 -16.24 -2.12
N LYS A 149 -6.72 -16.22 -1.18
CA LYS A 149 -7.92 -15.36 -1.36
C LYS A 149 -8.46 -14.85 -0.04
N ASN A 150 -8.67 -13.54 -0.01
CA ASN A 150 -9.27 -12.84 1.11
C ASN A 150 -10.25 -11.76 0.61
N LEU A 151 -10.72 -11.86 -0.63
CA LEU A 151 -11.76 -11.01 -1.16
C LEU A 151 -13.02 -11.85 -1.36
N PHE A 152 -14.19 -11.27 -1.11
CA PHE A 152 -15.47 -11.93 -1.30
C PHE A 152 -16.50 -10.95 -1.83
N SER A 153 -17.49 -11.46 -2.55
CA SER A 153 -18.68 -10.70 -2.93
C SER A 153 -19.76 -10.94 -1.89
N ASP A 154 -20.39 -9.88 -1.37
CA ASP A 154 -21.58 -9.98 -0.51
C ASP A 154 -22.90 -9.84 -1.28
N GLY A 155 -22.82 -9.77 -2.61
CA GLY A 155 -23.96 -9.55 -3.51
C GLY A 155 -24.19 -8.09 -3.88
N TYR A 156 -23.54 -7.13 -3.20
CA TYR A 156 -23.63 -5.70 -3.49
C TYR A 156 -22.27 -5.06 -3.77
N GLU A 157 -21.22 -5.51 -3.07
CA GLU A 157 -19.87 -5.01 -3.25
C GLU A 157 -18.85 -6.14 -3.18
N TYR A 158 -17.67 -5.85 -3.74
CA TYR A 158 -16.50 -6.70 -3.58
C TYR A 158 -15.69 -6.23 -2.39
N LYS A 159 -15.58 -7.10 -1.37
CA LYS A 159 -15.12 -6.72 -0.02
C LYS A 159 -13.89 -7.49 0.42
N ILE A 160 -13.13 -6.84 1.28
CA ILE A 160 -11.97 -7.38 1.98
C ILE A 160 -12.45 -8.22 3.18
N SER A 161 -12.03 -9.48 3.24
CA SER A 161 -12.26 -10.37 4.39
C SER A 161 -11.11 -10.33 5.39
N ASN A 162 -11.38 -10.78 6.62
CA ASN A 162 -10.36 -11.03 7.64
C ASN A 162 -9.48 -9.80 7.96
N VAL A 163 -10.09 -8.61 8.02
CA VAL A 163 -9.41 -7.37 8.44
C VAL A 163 -9.15 -7.36 9.94
N GLU A 164 -8.10 -6.65 10.36
CA GLU A 164 -7.84 -6.33 11.76
C GLU A 164 -8.32 -4.92 12.11
N LEU A 165 -8.47 -4.67 13.41
CA LEU A 165 -8.76 -3.34 13.93
C LEU A 165 -7.73 -2.32 13.42
N PRO A 166 -8.17 -1.09 13.06
CA PRO A 166 -9.49 -0.52 13.35
C PRO A 166 -10.54 -0.72 12.25
N LEU A 167 -10.27 -1.49 11.19
CA LEU A 167 -11.30 -1.81 10.20
C LEU A 167 -12.29 -2.82 10.80
N THR A 168 -13.58 -2.54 10.64
CA THR A 168 -14.67 -3.40 11.15
C THR A 168 -15.60 -3.79 10.02
N SER A 169 -16.42 -4.83 10.21
CA SER A 169 -17.41 -5.29 9.24
C SER A 169 -18.40 -4.21 8.76
N ALA A 170 -18.54 -3.11 9.52
CA ALA A 170 -19.39 -1.97 9.19
C ALA A 170 -18.65 -0.82 8.49
N SER A 171 -17.32 -0.91 8.33
CA SER A 171 -16.53 0.16 7.73
C SER A 171 -16.74 0.21 6.21
N PRO A 172 -17.01 1.38 5.61
CA PRO A 172 -17.10 1.51 4.15
C PRO A 172 -15.77 1.19 3.47
N ASP A 173 -14.65 1.35 4.19
CA ASP A 173 -13.31 0.99 3.71
C ASP A 173 -13.09 -0.52 3.51
N LEU A 174 -14.09 -1.37 3.78
CA LEU A 174 -14.02 -2.79 3.41
C LEU A 174 -14.26 -3.03 1.93
N SER A 175 -14.92 -2.10 1.25
CA SER A 175 -15.05 -2.18 -0.20
C SER A 175 -13.66 -2.06 -0.84
N VAL A 176 -13.32 -2.98 -1.74
CA VAL A 176 -12.01 -3.03 -2.39
C VAL A 176 -11.73 -1.73 -3.15
N SER A 177 -12.74 -1.12 -3.76
CA SER A 177 -12.61 0.16 -4.47
C SER A 177 -12.27 1.29 -3.52
N GLU A 178 -13.04 1.44 -2.44
CA GLU A 178 -12.85 2.50 -1.45
C GLU A 178 -11.51 2.36 -0.70
N PHE A 179 -11.16 1.14 -0.28
CA PHE A 179 -9.88 0.82 0.34
C PHE A 179 -8.69 1.24 -0.56
N THR A 180 -8.72 0.80 -1.82
CA THR A 180 -7.65 1.06 -2.77
C THR A 180 -7.51 2.54 -3.06
N LYS A 181 -8.64 3.23 -3.27
CA LYS A 181 -8.69 4.67 -3.49
C LYS A 181 -8.09 5.44 -2.32
N ASN A 182 -8.54 5.15 -1.10
CA ASN A 182 -8.06 5.83 0.11
C ASN A 182 -6.56 5.62 0.31
N ILE A 183 -6.02 4.44 0.05
CA ILE A 183 -4.58 4.22 0.13
C ILE A 183 -3.82 5.03 -0.92
N ILE A 184 -4.25 4.98 -2.18
CA ILE A 184 -3.58 5.71 -3.26
C ILE A 184 -3.57 7.21 -2.98
N GLU A 185 -4.69 7.78 -2.55
CA GLU A 185 -4.80 9.21 -2.21
C GLU A 185 -3.88 9.61 -1.06
N ASN A 186 -3.78 8.80 -0.01
CA ASN A 186 -2.88 9.08 1.11
C ASN A 186 -1.41 8.91 0.71
N LEU A 187 -1.06 7.89 -0.07
CA LEU A 187 0.32 7.69 -0.55
C LEU A 187 0.80 8.82 -1.46
N LYS A 188 -0.08 9.36 -2.31
CA LYS A 188 0.22 10.54 -3.14
C LYS A 188 0.67 11.75 -2.30
N ARG A 189 0.22 11.85 -1.05
CA ARG A 189 0.64 12.91 -0.11
C ARG A 189 1.83 12.49 0.76
N LEU A 190 1.78 11.28 1.33
CA LEU A 190 2.81 10.76 2.23
C LEU A 190 4.19 10.71 1.56
N ILE A 191 4.28 10.18 0.34
CA ILE A 191 5.58 9.98 -0.34
C ILE A 191 6.34 11.30 -0.52
N PRO A 192 5.79 12.36 -1.16
CA PRO A 192 6.52 13.60 -1.35
C PRO A 192 6.79 14.33 -0.03
N GLU A 193 5.88 14.30 0.93
CA GLU A 193 6.08 14.92 2.24
C GLU A 193 7.17 14.21 3.05
N PHE A 194 7.21 12.88 3.02
CA PHE A 194 8.22 12.10 3.72
C PHE A 194 9.60 12.29 3.09
N PHE A 195 9.68 12.35 1.76
CA PHE A 195 10.92 12.67 1.05
C PHE A 195 11.43 14.08 1.40
N THR A 196 10.52 15.05 1.49
CA THR A 196 10.84 16.42 1.93
C THR A 196 11.37 16.40 3.36
N ALA A 197 10.72 15.68 4.27
CA ALA A 197 11.13 15.57 5.66
C ALA A 197 12.53 14.94 5.81
N ILE A 198 12.84 13.88 5.05
CA ILE A 198 14.18 13.30 4.98
C ILE A 198 15.20 14.32 4.50
N THR A 199 14.91 15.01 3.40
CA THR A 199 15.83 16.00 2.80
C THR A 199 16.12 17.16 3.76
N THR A 200 15.09 17.70 4.41
CA THR A 200 15.25 18.73 5.44
C THR A 200 16.11 18.23 6.60
N LYS A 201 15.93 16.97 7.02
CA LYS A 201 16.70 16.40 8.13
C LYS A 201 18.18 16.23 7.78
N ILE A 202 18.47 15.79 6.56
CA ILE A 202 19.83 15.65 6.01
C ILE A 202 20.50 17.03 5.96
N ASN A 203 19.84 18.02 5.36
CA ASN A 203 20.39 19.37 5.20
C ASN A 203 20.65 20.08 6.53
N ALA A 204 19.83 19.80 7.55
CA ALA A 204 20.01 20.33 8.90
C ALA A 204 21.09 19.57 9.70
N SER A 205 21.58 18.43 9.22
CA SER A 205 22.61 17.64 9.88
C SER A 205 23.98 18.20 9.54
N THR A 206 24.61 18.87 10.50
CA THR A 206 25.95 19.46 10.37
C THR A 206 27.08 18.41 10.23
N ASP A 207 26.78 17.12 10.43
CA ASP A 207 27.76 16.02 10.51
C ASP A 207 27.66 15.01 9.34
N LEU A 208 27.27 15.43 8.14
CA LEU A 208 27.46 14.58 6.95
C LEU A 208 28.91 14.76 6.48
N PRO A 209 29.75 13.71 6.46
CA PRO A 209 31.05 13.83 5.83
C PRO A 209 30.83 14.17 4.35
N ALA A 210 31.51 15.23 3.90
CA ALA A 210 31.58 15.63 2.50
C ALA A 210 32.11 14.50 1.62
#